data_AF-A0A3L8PKC3-F1
#
_entry.id   AF-A0A3L8PKC3-F1
#
_cell.length_a   1.000
_cell.length_b   1.000
_cell.length_c   1.000
_cell.angle_alpha   90.00
_cell.angle_beta   90.00
_cell.angle_gamma   90.00
#
_symmetry.space_group_name_H-M   'P 1'
#
loop_
_entity.id
_entity.type
_entity.pdbx_description
1 polymer ?
#
loop_
_entity_poly.entity_id
_entity_poly.type
_entity_poly.pdbx_seq_one_letter_code
_entity_poly.pdbx_strand_id
1 'polypeptide(L)'
;MTEGPNERHDVSQASPDQLVDEIEDIRVRLAGTIDELIDRSNPKNIVKRQLAQVKAHFVAPDGSVRVENVVPVVAITAAVVGGIIVVRRLLD
;
A
#
# COMPACT_ATOMS: atom_id res chain seq x y z
N MET A 1 43.55 -19.09 -26.73
CA MET A 1 42.65 -19.41 -25.60
C MET A 1 43.45 -19.28 -24.33
N THR A 2 43.23 -18.23 -23.55
CA THR A 2 43.85 -18.02 -22.23
C THR A 2 42.74 -17.66 -21.27
N GLU A 3 42.05 -18.69 -20.76
CA GLU A 3 41.23 -18.56 -19.57
C GLU A 3 42.19 -18.28 -18.40
N GLY A 4 42.23 -17.01 -17.97
CA GLY A 4 42.87 -16.63 -16.71
C GLY A 4 42.12 -17.30 -15.54
N PRO A 5 42.82 -17.58 -14.43
CA PRO A 5 42.23 -18.28 -13.29
C PRO A 5 41.00 -17.52 -12.82
N ASN A 6 39.86 -18.20 -12.90
CA ASN A 6 38.58 -17.72 -12.38
C ASN A 6 38.70 -17.63 -10.85
N GLU A 7 39.05 -16.44 -10.36
CA GLU A 7 39.02 -16.05 -8.95
C GLU A 7 37.56 -16.04 -8.48
N ARG A 8 37.03 -17.25 -8.26
CA ARG A 8 35.88 -17.45 -7.39
C ARG A 8 36.28 -16.84 -6.05
N HIS A 9 35.75 -15.65 -5.76
CA HIS A 9 35.83 -15.04 -4.44
C HIS A 9 35.20 -16.04 -3.48
N ASP A 10 36.05 -16.81 -2.83
CA ASP A 10 35.67 -17.87 -1.94
C ASP A 10 35.22 -17.22 -0.64
N VAL A 11 33.90 -17.04 -0.50
CA VAL A 11 33.23 -16.67 0.76
C VAL A 11 33.72 -17.51 1.95
N SER A 12 34.35 -18.67 1.70
CA SER A 12 34.94 -19.54 2.70
C SER A 12 36.25 -19.01 3.35
N GLN A 13 36.85 -17.93 2.83
CA GLN A 13 38.08 -17.32 3.38
C GLN A 13 37.83 -16.04 4.20
N ALA A 14 36.60 -15.52 4.22
CA ALA A 14 36.26 -14.34 5.00
C ALA A 14 36.28 -14.67 6.50
N SER A 15 37.01 -13.89 7.30
CA SER A 15 36.98 -14.03 8.75
C SER A 15 35.55 -13.73 9.25
N PRO A 16 35.04 -14.42 10.28
CA PRO A 16 33.69 -14.16 10.81
C PRO A 16 33.40 -12.67 11.05
N ASP A 17 34.41 -11.92 11.52
CA ASP A 17 34.30 -10.48 11.78
C ASP A 17 34.07 -9.67 10.50
N GLN A 18 34.70 -10.04 9.39
CA GLN A 18 34.53 -9.38 8.08
C GLN A 18 33.12 -9.61 7.54
N LEU A 19 32.57 -10.81 7.78
CA LEU A 19 31.21 -11.14 7.38
C LEU A 19 30.17 -10.34 8.19
N VAL A 20 30.43 -10.11 9.48
CA VAL A 20 29.56 -9.29 10.34
C VAL A 20 29.57 -7.83 9.90
N ASP A 21 30.74 -7.27 9.60
CA ASP A 21 30.87 -5.90 9.09
C ASP A 21 30.14 -5.73 7.74
N GLU A 22 30.29 -6.68 6.83
CA GLU A 22 29.61 -6.64 5.52
C GLU A 22 28.08 -6.71 5.67
N ILE A 23 27.57 -7.51 6.60
CA ILE A 23 26.14 -7.59 6.90
C ILE A 23 25.60 -6.26 7.44
N GLU A 24 26.35 -5.58 8.30
CA GLU A 24 25.92 -4.29 8.86
C GLU A 24 25.87 -3.21 7.76
N ASP A 25 26.89 -3.16 6.90
CA ASP A 25 26.91 -2.26 5.74
C ASP A 25 25.74 -2.50 4.77
N ILE A 26 25.40 -3.77 4.52
CA ILE A 26 24.25 -4.15 3.70
C ILE A 26 22.94 -3.71 4.37
N ARG A 27 22.82 -3.87 5.69
CA ARG A 27 21.62 -3.45 6.43
C ARG A 27 21.41 -1.94 6.37
N VAL A 28 22.47 -1.15 6.53
CA VAL A 28 22.40 0.31 6.43
C VAL A 28 21.96 0.76 5.04
N ARG A 29 22.52 0.15 3.98
CA ARG A 29 22.10 0.43 2.59
C ARG A 29 20.65 0.02 2.33
N LEU A 30 20.21 -1.10 2.87
CA LEU A 30 18.85 -1.59 2.71
C LEU A 30 17.85 -0.68 3.43
N ALA A 31 18.15 -0.24 4.65
CA ALA A 31 17.32 0.72 5.38
C ALA A 31 17.11 2.00 4.57
N GLY A 32 18.18 2.57 4.00
CA GLY A 32 18.09 3.76 3.14
C GLY A 32 17.26 3.52 1.86
N THR A 33 17.39 2.35 1.25
CA THR A 33 16.60 1.98 0.05
C THR A 33 15.12 1.78 0.39
N ILE A 34 14.82 1.21 1.58
CA ILE A 34 13.46 1.03 2.08
C ILE A 34 12.80 2.39 2.35
N ASP A 35 13.50 3.31 3.01
CA ASP A 35 12.98 4.65 3.26
C ASP A 35 12.68 5.39 1.95
N GLU A 36 13.56 5.30 0.95
CA GLU A 36 13.31 5.89 -0.37
C GLU A 36 12.11 5.23 -1.08
N LEU A 37 11.93 3.91 -0.94
CA LEU A 37 10.79 3.20 -1.50
C LEU A 37 9.48 3.59 -0.79
N ILE A 38 9.48 3.77 0.52
CA ILE A 38 8.32 4.24 1.29
C ILE A 38 7.94 5.64 0.84
N ASP A 39 8.92 6.52 0.63
CA ASP A 39 8.68 7.92 0.28
C ASP A 39 8.27 8.10 -1.20
N ARG A 40 8.85 7.30 -2.12
CA ARG A 40 8.51 7.28 -3.55
C ARG A 40 7.22 6.51 -3.84
N SER A 41 6.90 5.49 -3.06
CA SER A 41 5.58 4.82 -3.05
C SER A 41 4.54 5.70 -2.35
N ASN A 42 4.69 7.02 -2.46
CA ASN A 42 3.96 8.00 -1.69
C ASN A 42 2.46 7.67 -1.79
N PRO A 43 1.87 7.16 -0.70
CA PRO A 43 0.51 6.64 -0.74
C PRO A 43 -0.47 7.75 -1.14
N LYS A 44 -0.08 9.03 -0.99
CA LYS A 44 -0.87 10.19 -1.40
C LYS A 44 -1.32 10.14 -2.86
N ASN A 45 -0.47 9.72 -3.81
CA ASN A 45 -0.88 9.69 -5.22
C ASN A 45 -1.77 8.47 -5.53
N ILE A 46 -1.55 7.36 -4.85
CA ILE A 46 -2.39 6.17 -4.95
C ILE A 46 -3.77 6.44 -4.35
N VAL A 47 -3.82 7.02 -3.14
CA VAL A 47 -5.05 7.41 -2.43
C VAL A 47 -5.85 8.43 -3.23
N LYS A 48 -5.20 9.47 -3.79
CA LYS A 48 -5.89 10.45 -4.63
C LYS A 48 -6.55 9.81 -5.86
N ARG A 49 -5.85 8.88 -6.51
CA ARG A 49 -6.38 8.16 -7.69
C ARG A 49 -7.49 7.18 -7.32
N GLN A 50 -7.41 6.52 -6.16
CA GLN A 50 -8.50 5.69 -5.65
C GLN A 50 -9.72 6.54 -5.30
N LEU A 51 -9.53 7.66 -4.59
CA LEU A 51 -10.59 8.58 -4.23
C LEU A 51 -11.27 9.19 -5.47
N ALA A 52 -10.49 9.56 -6.49
CA ALA A 52 -11.04 10.05 -7.75
C ALA A 52 -11.89 8.99 -8.47
N GLN A 53 -11.49 7.72 -8.45
CA GLN A 53 -12.29 6.63 -9.02
C GLN A 53 -13.60 6.42 -8.25
N VAL A 54 -13.54 6.42 -6.91
CA VAL A 54 -14.75 6.32 -6.08
C VAL A 54 -15.67 7.50 -6.34
N LYS A 55 -15.14 8.72 -6.40
CA LYS A 55 -15.93 9.92 -6.69
C LYS A 55 -16.57 9.85 -8.09
N ALA A 56 -15.84 9.39 -9.10
CA ALA A 56 -16.36 9.26 -10.47
C ALA A 56 -17.53 8.26 -10.58
N HIS A 57 -17.61 7.30 -9.67
CA HIS A 57 -18.75 6.39 -9.58
C HIS A 57 -20.04 7.09 -9.14
N PHE A 58 -19.95 8.16 -8.35
CA PHE A 58 -21.11 8.90 -7.84
C PHE A 58 -21.32 10.25 -8.50
N VAL A 59 -20.30 10.80 -9.16
CA VAL A 59 -20.31 12.14 -9.76
C VAL A 59 -19.85 12.05 -11.21
N ALA A 60 -20.62 12.63 -12.12
CA ALA A 60 -20.30 12.69 -13.54
C ALA A 60 -19.24 13.78 -13.83
N PRO A 61 -18.60 13.76 -15.03
CA PRO A 61 -17.54 14.70 -15.37
C PRO A 61 -17.96 16.17 -15.37
N ASP A 62 -19.26 16.44 -15.57
CA ASP A 62 -19.88 17.77 -15.49
C ASP A 62 -20.18 18.23 -14.05
N GLY A 63 -19.88 17.39 -13.05
CA GLY A 63 -20.14 17.67 -11.65
C GLY A 63 -21.55 17.28 -11.18
N SER A 64 -22.40 16.75 -12.06
CA SER A 64 -23.72 16.26 -11.66
C SER A 64 -23.63 14.97 -10.83
N VAL A 65 -24.54 14.80 -9.89
CA VAL A 65 -24.62 13.58 -9.07
C VAL A 65 -25.31 12.50 -9.89
N ARG A 66 -24.71 11.31 -9.94
CA ARG A 66 -25.30 10.11 -10.57
C ARG A 66 -26.36 9.53 -9.64
N VAL A 67 -27.58 10.02 -9.80
CA VAL A 67 -28.73 9.67 -8.96
C VAL A 67 -28.99 8.16 -8.98
N GLU A 68 -28.76 7.51 -10.11
CA GLU A 68 -28.91 6.06 -10.30
C GLU A 68 -27.98 5.26 -9.36
N ASN A 69 -26.81 5.79 -9.04
CA ASN A 69 -25.80 5.13 -8.19
C ASN A 69 -25.93 5.55 -6.73
N VAL A 70 -26.32 6.81 -6.45
CA VAL A 70 -26.45 7.33 -5.09
C VAL A 70 -27.72 6.83 -4.39
N VAL A 71 -28.85 6.82 -5.08
CA VAL A 71 -30.15 6.42 -4.52
C VAL A 71 -30.11 5.03 -3.85
N PRO A 72 -29.61 3.96 -4.49
CA PRO A 72 -29.60 2.64 -3.86
C PRO A 72 -28.69 2.59 -2.62
N VAL A 73 -27.53 3.25 -2.65
CA VAL A 73 -26.59 3.29 -1.51
C VAL A 73 -27.22 3.99 -0.31
N VAL A 74 -27.88 5.13 -0.54
CA VAL A 74 -28.59 5.88 0.50
C VAL A 74 -29.73 5.05 1.07
N ALA A 75 -30.53 4.41 0.23
CA ALA A 75 -31.65 3.57 0.66
C ALA A 75 -31.20 2.40 1.54
N ILE A 76 -30.15 1.67 1.13
CA ILE A 76 -29.58 0.57 1.91
C ILE A 76 -29.05 1.08 3.25
N THR A 77 -28.30 2.18 3.24
CA THR A 77 -27.71 2.74 4.45
C THR A 77 -28.80 3.18 5.43
N ALA A 78 -29.85 3.84 4.94
CA ALA A 78 -31.00 4.25 5.74
C ALA A 78 -31.73 3.03 6.34
N ALA A 79 -31.92 1.96 5.56
CA ALA A 79 -32.54 0.73 6.03
C ALA A 79 -31.72 0.05 7.14
N VAL A 80 -30.39 -0.03 6.98
CA VAL A 80 -29.49 -0.60 7.99
C VAL A 80 -29.52 0.21 9.28
N VAL A 81 -29.35 1.54 9.18
CA VAL A 81 -29.37 2.43 10.35
C VAL A 81 -30.74 2.38 11.04
N GLY A 82 -31.83 2.45 10.27
CA GLY A 82 -33.18 2.31 10.80
C GLY A 82 -33.39 0.97 11.50
N GLY A 83 -32.95 -0.13 10.89
CA GLY A 83 -33.02 -1.46 11.48
C GLY A 83 -32.24 -1.56 12.80
N ILE A 84 -31.03 -1.02 12.86
CA ILE A 84 -30.22 -0.98 14.09
C ILE A 84 -30.93 -0.18 15.18
N ILE A 85 -31.53 0.97 14.85
CA ILE A 85 -32.28 1.79 15.80
C ILE A 85 -33.49 1.04 16.34
N VAL A 86 -34.25 0.37 15.46
CA VAL A 86 -35.42 -0.44 15.85
C VAL A 86 -34.99 -1.58 16.77
N VAL A 87 -33.94 -2.31 16.41
CA VAL A 87 -33.41 -3.41 17.24
C VAL A 87 -32.97 -2.89 18.60
N ARG A 88 -32.19 -1.79 18.66
CA ARG A 88 -31.79 -1.17 19.94
C ARG A 88 -33.00 -0.83 20.79
N ARG A 89 -34.00 -0.16 20.20
CA ARG A 89 -35.22 0.24 20.90
C ARG A 89 -36.09 -0.94 21.38
N LEU A 90 -35.93 -2.13 20.83
CA LEU A 90 -36.63 -3.35 21.27
C LEU A 90 -35.85 -4.12 22.34
N LEU A 91 -34.54 -3.88 22.45
CA LEU A 91 -33.66 -4.53 23.43
C LEU A 91 -33.43 -3.68 24.69
N ASP A 92 -33.68 -2.36 24.61
CA ASP A 92 -33.78 -1.43 25.73
C ASP A 92 -35.17 -1.48 26.39
#